data_AF-A0A150VDA4-F1
#
_entry.id   AF-A0A150VDA4-F1
#
_cell.length_a   1.000
_cell.length_b   1.000
_cell.length_c   1.000
_cell.angle_alpha   90.00
_cell.angle_beta   90.00
_cell.angle_gamma   90.00
#
_symmetry.space_group_name_H-M   'P 1'
#
loop_
_entity.id
_entity.type
_entity.pdbx_description
1 polymer ?
#
loop_
_entity_poly.entity_id
_entity_poly.type
_entity_poly.pdbx_seq_one_letter_code
_entity_poly.pdbx_strand_id
1 'polypeptide(L)'
;MAPKNTTQSAKGAKKPGKPSAKASSAAKATLRGVNSHKAHKVRTSTTFHRPKTLTLSRAPKYPRKSVPHVPRLDASKVIIHPLNTESAMKMIEENNTLVFIVDVKANKRQIKEALKKLYDVECVRINTLIRPDGSKKAFARLTPDLDALDIAASKLAIV
;
A
#
# COMPACT_ATOMS: atom_id res chain seq x y z
N MET A 1 -11.57 -59.67 3.76
CA MET A 1 -11.51 -59.85 2.29
C MET A 1 -10.30 -59.10 1.77
N ALA A 2 -9.30 -59.64 1.08
CA ALA A 2 -8.72 -60.96 0.88
C ALA A 2 -7.30 -60.67 0.29
N PRO A 3 -6.23 -61.37 0.68
CA PRO A 3 -4.90 -61.15 0.09
C PRO A 3 -4.78 -61.84 -1.28
N LYS A 4 -4.24 -61.15 -2.29
CA LYS A 4 -3.88 -61.76 -3.58
C LYS A 4 -2.42 -62.22 -3.56
N ASN A 5 -2.23 -63.51 -3.83
CA ASN A 5 -0.97 -64.23 -3.87
C ASN A 5 -0.18 -64.02 -5.18
N THR A 6 1.15 -63.94 -5.00
CA THR A 6 2.24 -64.56 -5.78
C THR A 6 2.37 -64.34 -7.29
N THR A 7 3.52 -63.78 -7.71
CA THR A 7 4.49 -64.56 -8.50
C THR A 7 5.91 -63.99 -8.31
N GLN A 8 6.81 -64.80 -7.75
CA GLN A 8 8.24 -64.51 -7.64
C GLN A 8 8.90 -64.92 -8.96
N SER A 9 9.48 -63.97 -9.70
CA SER A 9 10.31 -64.24 -10.87
C SER A 9 11.77 -64.47 -10.47
N ALA A 10 12.35 -65.52 -11.05
CA ALA A 10 13.64 -66.13 -10.73
C ALA A 10 14.85 -65.17 -10.65
N LYS A 11 15.74 -65.44 -9.68
CA LYS A 11 17.09 -64.88 -9.59
C LYS A 11 17.96 -65.43 -10.74
N GLY A 12 18.27 -64.57 -11.72
CA GLY A 12 19.38 -64.77 -12.65
C GLY A 12 20.72 -64.45 -11.97
N ALA A 13 21.71 -65.34 -12.13
CA ALA A 13 23.03 -65.25 -11.53
C ALA A 13 23.83 -64.01 -12.04
N LYS A 14 24.31 -63.18 -11.11
CA LYS A 14 25.23 -62.05 -11.41
C LYS A 14 26.67 -62.56 -11.59
N LYS A 15 27.25 -62.37 -12.78
CA LYS A 15 28.70 -62.52 -13.03
C LYS A 15 29.52 -61.59 -12.11
N PRO A 16 30.71 -61.98 -11.61
CA PRO A 16 31.52 -61.14 -10.74
C PRO A 16 32.09 -59.96 -11.54
N GLY A 17 31.67 -58.74 -11.18
CA GLY A 17 32.18 -57.51 -11.79
C GLY A 17 33.70 -57.36 -11.62
N LYS A 18 34.37 -56.85 -12.65
CA LYS A 18 35.83 -56.65 -12.73
C LYS A 18 36.38 -55.97 -11.44
N PRO A 19 37.54 -56.42 -10.91
CA PRO A 19 38.11 -55.90 -9.66
C PRO A 19 38.45 -54.40 -9.70
N SER A 20 38.69 -53.85 -10.89
CA SER A 20 38.94 -52.40 -11.08
C SER A 20 37.73 -51.52 -10.74
N ALA A 21 36.50 -52.02 -10.93
CA ALA A 21 35.28 -51.28 -10.57
C ALA A 21 35.12 -51.19 -9.05
N LYS A 22 35.48 -52.25 -8.33
CA LYS A 22 35.48 -52.25 -6.86
C LYS A 22 36.55 -51.33 -6.31
N ALA A 23 37.77 -51.39 -6.83
CA ALA A 23 38.87 -50.52 -6.42
C ALA A 23 38.59 -49.03 -6.66
N SER A 24 38.06 -48.67 -7.84
CA SER A 24 37.69 -47.29 -8.15
C SER A 24 36.50 -46.78 -7.34
N SER A 25 35.54 -47.65 -6.98
CA SER A 25 34.45 -47.31 -6.07
C SER A 25 34.93 -47.09 -4.63
N ALA A 26 35.88 -47.90 -4.16
CA ALA A 26 36.49 -47.75 -2.84
C ALA A 26 37.32 -46.46 -2.73
N ALA A 27 38.11 -46.14 -3.77
CA ALA A 27 38.90 -44.90 -3.83
C ALA A 27 38.01 -43.64 -3.86
N LYS A 28 36.86 -43.68 -4.54
CA LYS A 28 35.89 -42.57 -4.52
C LYS A 28 35.19 -42.43 -3.16
N ALA A 29 34.90 -43.56 -2.50
CA ALA A 29 34.28 -43.59 -1.19
C ALA A 29 35.20 -43.07 -0.08
N THR A 30 36.52 -43.29 -0.18
CA THR A 30 37.49 -42.75 0.79
C THR A 30 37.76 -41.27 0.60
N LEU A 31 37.76 -40.77 -0.65
CA LEU A 31 38.08 -39.36 -0.94
C LEU A 31 36.97 -38.38 -0.53
N ARG A 32 35.69 -38.72 -0.77
CA ARG A 32 34.53 -37.85 -0.45
C ARG A 32 33.68 -38.35 0.72
N GLY A 33 33.90 -39.58 1.20
CA GLY A 33 33.03 -40.23 2.17
C GLY A 33 31.68 -40.64 1.58
N VAL A 34 31.08 -41.70 2.12
CA VAL A 34 29.71 -42.15 1.77
C VAL A 34 28.62 -41.11 2.09
N ASN A 35 28.91 -40.15 2.96
CA ASN A 35 28.04 -39.02 3.33
C ASN A 35 28.61 -37.68 2.83
N SER A 36 29.02 -37.62 1.56
CA SER A 36 29.63 -36.46 0.88
C SER A 36 28.78 -35.16 0.91
N HIS A 37 27.55 -35.20 1.42
CA HIS A 37 26.63 -34.05 1.41
C HIS A 37 26.66 -33.18 2.66
N LYS A 38 27.56 -33.43 3.63
CA LYS A 38 27.77 -32.50 4.75
C LYS A 38 28.60 -31.30 4.31
N ALA A 39 27.94 -30.25 3.82
CA ALA A 39 28.57 -28.95 3.61
C ALA A 39 28.92 -28.32 4.97
N HIS A 40 30.21 -28.06 5.21
CA HIS A 40 30.65 -27.29 6.37
C HIS A 40 30.30 -25.80 6.18
N LYS A 41 29.62 -25.20 7.16
CA LYS A 41 29.34 -23.77 7.15
C LYS A 41 30.60 -23.00 7.58
N VAL A 42 31.43 -22.62 6.62
CA VAL A 42 32.61 -21.79 6.86
C VAL A 42 32.17 -20.35 7.13
N ARG A 43 32.63 -19.76 8.24
CA ARG A 43 32.42 -18.34 8.56
C ARG A 43 33.70 -17.58 8.21
N THR A 44 33.62 -16.67 7.26
CA THR A 44 34.76 -15.86 6.80
C THR A 44 34.88 -14.51 7.51
N SER A 45 33.84 -14.07 8.22
CA SER A 45 33.86 -12.87 9.05
C SER A 45 34.41 -13.15 10.45
N THR A 46 35.20 -12.22 10.98
CA THR A 46 35.67 -12.22 12.38
C THR A 46 34.57 -11.79 13.37
N THR A 47 33.49 -11.17 12.88
CA THR A 47 32.35 -10.72 13.68
C THR A 47 31.16 -11.66 13.56
N PHE A 48 30.55 -11.98 14.70
CA PHE A 48 29.34 -12.81 14.76
C PHE A 48 28.08 -11.95 14.64
N HIS A 49 27.35 -12.10 13.54
CA HIS A 49 26.04 -11.46 13.36
C HIS A 49 24.91 -12.39 13.79
N ARG A 50 23.91 -11.82 14.47
CA ARG A 50 22.68 -12.54 14.79
C ARG A 50 22.03 -13.07 13.49
N PRO A 51 21.74 -14.37 13.38
CA PRO A 51 21.10 -14.90 12.19
C PRO A 51 19.70 -14.28 12.05
N LYS A 52 19.31 -14.00 10.81
CA LYS A 52 17.94 -13.59 10.51
C LYS A 52 17.03 -14.77 10.85
N THR A 53 16.02 -14.49 11.66
CA THR A 53 15.03 -15.47 12.11
C THR A 53 13.68 -15.07 11.54
N LEU A 54 12.76 -16.04 11.47
CA LEU A 54 11.40 -15.77 11.00
C LEU A 54 10.69 -14.84 12.00
N THR A 55 10.22 -13.69 11.54
CA THR A 55 9.38 -12.78 12.33
C THR A 55 7.93 -12.90 11.90
N LEU A 56 7.10 -13.54 12.72
CA LEU A 56 5.65 -13.67 12.48
C LEU A 56 4.94 -12.32 12.65
N SER A 57 3.92 -12.07 11.84
CA SER A 57 3.01 -10.95 12.04
C SER A 57 2.14 -11.17 13.28
N ARG A 58 1.65 -10.08 13.89
CA ARG A 58 0.79 -10.17 15.07
C ARG A 58 -0.60 -10.71 14.68
N ALA A 59 -1.03 -11.80 15.30
CA ALA A 59 -2.39 -12.35 15.22
C ALA A 59 -3.08 -12.25 16.60
N PRO A 60 -3.70 -11.11 16.94
CA PRO A 60 -4.35 -10.94 18.24
C PRO A 60 -5.60 -11.81 18.34
N LYS A 61 -5.87 -12.36 19.52
CA LYS A 61 -7.05 -13.22 19.77
C LYS A 61 -8.37 -12.44 19.83
N TYR A 62 -8.31 -11.15 20.11
CA TYR A 62 -9.47 -10.25 20.21
C TYR A 62 -9.09 -8.86 19.69
N PRO A 63 -10.05 -8.10 19.14
CA PRO A 63 -9.80 -6.74 18.70
C PRO A 63 -9.56 -5.82 19.91
N ARG A 64 -8.65 -4.85 19.78
CA ARG A 64 -8.35 -3.87 20.84
C ARG A 64 -9.47 -2.86 21.09
N LYS A 65 -10.35 -2.67 20.11
CA LYS A 65 -11.52 -1.78 20.17
C LYS A 65 -12.70 -2.54 19.60
N SER A 66 -13.84 -2.47 20.28
CA SER A 66 -15.08 -3.11 19.84
C SER A 66 -15.68 -2.41 18.63
N VAL A 67 -15.63 -1.07 18.59
CA VAL A 67 -16.24 -0.24 17.54
C VAL A 67 -15.16 0.45 16.70
N PRO A 68 -15.23 0.39 15.36
CA PRO A 68 -14.32 1.14 14.49
C PRO A 68 -14.59 2.65 14.59
N HIS A 69 -13.56 3.45 14.37
CA HIS A 69 -13.67 4.90 14.41
C HIS A 69 -14.19 5.46 13.08
N VAL A 70 -15.22 6.31 13.14
CA VAL A 70 -15.80 6.98 11.96
C VAL A 70 -14.95 8.17 11.50
N PRO A 71 -14.90 8.50 10.20
CA PRO A 71 -14.14 9.66 9.71
C PRO A 71 -14.57 10.96 10.43
N ARG A 72 -13.62 11.64 11.08
CA ARG A 72 -13.86 12.90 11.82
C ARG A 72 -13.84 14.15 10.94
N LEU A 73 -13.41 14.00 9.69
CA LEU A 73 -13.17 15.07 8.72
C LEU A 73 -13.90 14.69 7.43
N ASP A 74 -15.20 14.90 7.47
CA ASP A 74 -16.16 14.73 6.38
C ASP A 74 -16.21 15.98 5.48
N ALA A 75 -16.92 15.88 4.36
CA ALA A 75 -16.93 16.93 3.34
C ALA A 75 -17.47 18.27 3.86
N SER A 76 -18.53 18.24 4.68
CA SER A 76 -19.14 19.39 5.34
C SER A 76 -18.23 20.05 6.37
N LYS A 77 -17.34 19.30 7.00
CA LYS A 77 -16.34 19.87 7.92
C LYS A 77 -15.12 20.41 7.19
N VAL A 78 -14.75 19.79 6.06
CA VAL A 78 -13.66 20.28 5.21
C VAL A 78 -13.97 21.67 4.68
N ILE A 79 -15.18 21.88 4.14
CA ILE A 79 -15.62 23.16 3.60
C ILE A 79 -16.54 23.82 4.62
N ILE A 80 -16.07 24.88 5.26
CA ILE A 80 -16.82 25.54 6.33
C ILE A 80 -17.86 26.48 5.71
N HIS A 81 -17.40 27.44 4.91
CA HIS A 81 -18.29 28.35 4.18
C HIS A 81 -17.55 29.02 3.01
N PRO A 82 -18.26 29.48 1.98
CA PRO A 82 -17.67 30.33 0.94
C PRO A 82 -17.30 31.71 1.48
N LEU A 83 -16.36 32.38 0.81
CA LEU A 83 -15.93 33.74 1.15
C LEU A 83 -16.56 34.75 0.18
N ASN A 84 -17.28 35.74 0.71
CA ASN A 84 -18.08 36.72 -0.04
C ASN A 84 -17.46 38.13 -0.07
N THR A 85 -16.15 38.25 0.10
CA THR A 85 -15.44 39.54 0.05
C THR A 85 -15.31 40.05 -1.39
N GLU A 86 -15.19 41.37 -1.60
CA GLU A 86 -14.99 41.98 -2.94
C GLU A 86 -13.85 41.31 -3.73
N SER A 87 -12.71 41.07 -3.09
CA SER A 87 -11.58 40.37 -3.72
C SER A 87 -11.89 38.92 -4.13
N ALA A 88 -12.81 38.26 -3.44
CA ALA A 88 -13.28 36.92 -3.78
C ALA A 88 -14.29 36.97 -4.92
N MET A 89 -15.21 37.95 -4.92
CA MET A 89 -16.16 38.16 -6.03
C MET A 89 -15.41 38.44 -7.34
N LYS A 90 -14.39 39.29 -7.30
CA LYS A 90 -13.49 39.53 -8.45
C LYS A 90 -12.83 38.25 -8.98
N MET A 91 -12.47 37.32 -8.08
CA MET A 91 -11.85 36.03 -8.45
C MET A 91 -12.85 35.06 -9.07
N ILE A 92 -14.14 35.17 -8.73
CA ILE A 92 -15.23 34.39 -9.34
C ILE A 92 -15.42 34.85 -10.79
N GLU A 93 -15.51 36.16 -11.01
CA GLU A 93 -15.76 36.77 -12.32
C GLU A 93 -14.58 36.63 -13.29
N GLU A 94 -13.37 37.03 -12.88
CA GLU A 94 -12.24 37.14 -13.82
C GLU A 94 -11.54 35.80 -14.09
N ASN A 95 -11.44 34.95 -13.07
CA ASN A 95 -10.53 33.80 -13.09
C ASN A 95 -11.24 32.43 -13.03
N ASN A 96 -12.58 32.42 -13.00
CA ASN A 96 -13.39 31.23 -12.78
C ASN A 96 -12.93 30.44 -11.53
N THR A 97 -12.79 31.18 -10.41
CA THR A 97 -12.29 30.61 -9.15
C THR A 97 -13.21 30.91 -7.97
N LEU A 98 -13.64 29.86 -7.28
CA LEU A 98 -14.40 29.97 -6.03
C LEU A 98 -13.46 30.04 -4.83
N VAL A 99 -13.78 30.89 -3.86
CA VAL A 99 -12.98 31.07 -2.65
C VAL A 99 -13.74 30.55 -1.43
N PHE A 100 -13.10 29.67 -0.65
CA PHE A 100 -13.69 29.06 0.53
C PHE A 100 -12.84 29.27 1.79
N ILE A 101 -13.51 29.30 2.94
CA ILE A 101 -12.95 28.95 4.23
C ILE A 101 -13.01 27.43 4.39
N VAL A 102 -11.88 26.84 4.73
CA VAL A 102 -11.75 25.40 4.92
C VAL A 102 -11.06 25.08 6.25
N ASP A 103 -11.21 23.84 6.72
CA ASP A 103 -10.54 23.36 7.92
C ASP A 103 -8.99 23.40 7.76
N VAL A 104 -8.30 23.79 8.83
CA VAL A 104 -6.84 23.97 8.84
C VAL A 104 -6.09 22.66 8.58
N LYS A 105 -6.69 21.51 8.88
CA LYS A 105 -6.09 20.19 8.65
C LYS A 105 -6.40 19.62 7.28
N ALA A 106 -7.34 20.21 6.53
CA ALA A 106 -7.73 19.72 5.22
C ALA A 106 -6.59 19.89 4.19
N ASN A 107 -6.30 18.84 3.43
CA ASN A 107 -5.34 18.87 2.34
C ASN A 107 -6.01 19.25 1.01
N LYS A 108 -5.23 19.61 -0.02
CA LYS A 108 -5.78 20.02 -1.33
C LYS A 108 -6.62 18.94 -2.02
N ARG A 109 -6.31 17.66 -1.80
CA ARG A 109 -7.03 16.52 -2.41
C ARG A 109 -8.41 16.35 -1.76
N GLN A 110 -8.47 16.45 -0.44
CA GLN A 110 -9.69 16.41 0.36
C GLN A 110 -10.60 17.58 0.02
N ILE A 111 -10.06 18.79 -0.15
CA ILE A 111 -10.88 19.95 -0.56
C ILE A 111 -11.47 19.72 -1.96
N LYS A 112 -10.68 19.19 -2.91
CA LYS A 112 -11.17 18.86 -4.26
C LYS A 112 -12.30 17.82 -4.21
N GLU A 113 -12.12 16.76 -3.44
CA GLU A 113 -13.15 15.73 -3.25
C GLU A 113 -14.39 16.26 -2.52
N ALA A 114 -14.22 17.15 -1.53
CA ALA A 114 -15.33 17.72 -0.79
C ALA A 114 -16.16 18.67 -1.67
N LEU A 115 -15.52 19.49 -2.52
CA LEU A 115 -16.21 20.36 -3.47
C LEU A 115 -17.00 19.56 -4.49
N LYS A 116 -16.41 18.46 -4.99
CA LYS A 116 -17.12 17.53 -5.88
C LYS A 116 -18.29 16.83 -5.19
N LYS A 117 -18.16 16.45 -3.92
CA LYS A 117 -19.23 15.77 -3.18
C LYS A 117 -20.39 16.67 -2.80
N LEU A 118 -20.12 17.89 -2.34
CA LEU A 118 -21.16 18.80 -1.83
C LEU A 118 -21.86 19.57 -2.95
N TYR A 119 -21.09 20.06 -3.91
CA TYR A 119 -21.58 21.00 -4.91
C TYR A 119 -21.49 20.45 -6.33
N ASP A 120 -21.00 19.22 -6.53
CA ASP A 120 -20.74 18.63 -7.86
C ASP A 120 -19.90 19.56 -8.74
N VAL A 121 -18.82 20.08 -8.15
CA VAL A 121 -17.91 21.02 -8.78
C VAL A 121 -16.58 20.35 -9.05
N GLU A 122 -16.16 20.32 -10.32
CA GLU A 122 -14.85 19.81 -10.70
C GLU A 122 -13.81 20.94 -10.75
N CYS A 123 -12.73 20.78 -9.96
CA CYS A 123 -11.66 21.77 -9.90
C CYS A 123 -10.43 21.33 -10.71
N VAL A 124 -9.88 22.22 -11.51
CA VAL A 124 -8.58 22.03 -12.19
C VAL A 124 -7.46 22.02 -11.16
N ARG A 125 -7.39 23.06 -10.33
CA ARG A 125 -6.36 23.22 -9.30
C ARG A 125 -6.92 23.89 -8.05
N ILE A 126 -6.30 23.59 -6.92
CA ILE A 126 -6.62 24.22 -5.63
C ILE A 126 -5.35 24.83 -5.04
N ASN A 127 -5.44 26.13 -4.72
CA ASN A 127 -4.42 26.85 -3.99
C ASN A 127 -4.93 27.11 -2.58
N THR A 128 -4.07 27.00 -1.57
CA THR A 128 -4.46 27.16 -0.17
C THR A 128 -3.45 28.03 0.55
N LEU A 129 -3.93 28.90 1.44
CA LEU A 129 -3.10 29.65 2.38
C LEU A 129 -3.75 29.63 3.77
N ILE A 130 -2.95 29.79 4.82
CA ILE A 130 -3.46 30.03 6.17
C ILE A 130 -3.51 31.55 6.36
N ARG A 131 -4.67 32.07 6.72
CA ARG A 131 -4.87 33.49 7.03
C ARG A 131 -4.31 33.79 8.43
N PRO A 132 -3.99 35.06 8.75
CA PRO A 132 -3.54 35.45 10.09
C PRO A 132 -4.61 35.24 11.18
N ASP A 133 -5.88 35.10 10.82
CA ASP A 133 -6.98 34.72 11.73
C ASP A 133 -6.94 33.23 12.16
N GLY A 134 -6.02 32.44 11.60
CA GLY A 134 -5.88 31.01 11.87
C GLY A 134 -6.77 30.10 11.01
N SER A 135 -7.64 30.65 10.16
CA SER A 135 -8.46 29.90 9.22
C SER A 135 -7.68 29.59 7.93
N LYS A 136 -8.01 28.49 7.25
CA LYS A 136 -7.43 28.20 5.94
C LYS A 136 -8.32 28.76 4.83
N LYS A 137 -7.74 29.49 3.89
CA LYS A 137 -8.35 29.98 2.65
C LYS A 137 -8.02 28.99 1.54
N ALA A 138 -9.02 28.59 0.76
CA ALA A 138 -8.83 27.80 -0.46
C ALA A 138 -9.36 28.57 -1.66
N PHE A 139 -8.54 28.66 -2.71
CA PHE A 139 -8.92 29.13 -4.04
C PHE A 139 -9.07 27.90 -4.93
N ALA A 140 -10.30 27.63 -5.36
CA ALA A 140 -10.65 26.50 -6.19
C ALA A 140 -10.92 26.98 -7.61
N ARG A 141 -9.98 26.71 -8.54
CA ARG A 141 -10.18 27.02 -9.95
C ARG A 141 -10.99 25.91 -10.60
N LEU A 142 -12.11 26.27 -11.22
CA LEU A 142 -13.01 25.33 -11.86
C LEU A 142 -12.48 24.88 -13.21
N THR A 143 -13.07 23.80 -13.73
CA THR A 143 -12.91 23.43 -15.14
C THR A 143 -13.58 24.48 -16.03
N PRO A 144 -13.06 24.70 -17.25
CA PRO A 144 -13.64 25.68 -18.18
C PRO A 144 -15.06 25.34 -18.62
N ASP A 145 -15.50 24.09 -18.42
CA ASP A 145 -16.87 23.63 -18.73
C ASP A 145 -17.92 24.14 -17.73
N LEU A 146 -17.49 24.60 -16.56
CA LEU A 146 -18.35 25.08 -15.48
C LEU A 146 -18.07 26.55 -15.22
N ASP A 147 -19.12 27.37 -15.15
CA ASP A 147 -19.01 28.77 -14.76
C ASP A 147 -19.13 28.94 -13.23
N ALA A 148 -18.17 29.62 -12.63
CA ALA A 148 -18.17 29.90 -11.19
C ALA A 148 -19.28 30.86 -10.80
N LEU A 149 -19.70 31.78 -11.69
CA LEU A 149 -20.76 32.73 -11.38
C LEU A 149 -22.11 32.02 -11.20
N ASP A 150 -22.45 31.12 -12.12
CA ASP A 150 -23.68 30.30 -12.06
C ASP A 150 -23.71 29.42 -10.81
N ILE A 151 -22.58 28.79 -10.45
CA ILE A 151 -22.48 27.96 -9.25
C ILE A 151 -22.62 28.82 -7.98
N ALA A 152 -22.03 30.01 -7.98
CA ALA A 152 -22.07 30.93 -6.84
C ALA A 152 -23.49 31.45 -6.57
N ALA A 153 -24.26 31.76 -7.62
CA ALA A 153 -25.66 32.13 -7.50
C ALA A 153 -26.55 30.93 -7.12
N SER A 154 -26.43 29.82 -7.85
CA SER A 154 -27.39 28.71 -7.74
C SER A 154 -27.15 27.81 -6.53
N LYS A 155 -25.90 27.40 -6.28
CA LYS A 155 -25.58 26.38 -5.28
C LYS A 155 -25.11 26.97 -3.96
N LEU A 156 -24.50 28.15 -4.00
CA LEU A 156 -23.85 28.75 -2.83
C LEU A 156 -24.57 30.00 -2.30
N ALA A 157 -25.45 30.62 -3.09
CA ALA A 157 -26.19 31.84 -2.75
C ALA A 157 -25.30 32.97 -2.20
N ILE A 158 -24.17 33.24 -2.87
CA ILE A 158 -23.19 34.27 -2.47
C ILE A 158 -23.28 35.53 -3.34
N VAL A 159 -23.85 35.39 -4.53
CA VAL A 159 -24.04 36.44 -5.53
C VAL A 159 -25.48 36.94 -5.44
#